data_AF-A0A2S5LW03-F1
#
_entry.id   AF-A0A2S5LW03-F1
#
_cell.length_a   1.000
_cell.length_b   1.000
_cell.length_c   1.000
_cell.angle_alpha   90.00
_cell.angle_beta   90.00
_cell.angle_gamma   90.00
#
_symmetry.space_group_name_H-M   'P 1'
#
loop_
_entity.id
_entity.type
_entity.pdbx_description
1 polymer ?
#
loop_
_entity_poly.entity_id
_entity_poly.type
_entity_poly.pdbx_seq_one_letter_code
_entity_poly.pdbx_strand_id
1 'polypeptide(L)'
;YSFAELGLGAPRGGRAWLICGALTCLLLAAIVIEAQFLNHSAPEPNWVAFAPFYVLVSSPCQEVVCRSVPKLIADRLQMSGRNYVLFSSAVFSLMHGAYGDPVLLANTFLAGVAWSTAYLFTRNVWPLTASHAAVGSFAFWIGLA
;
A
#
# COMPACT_ATOMS: atom_id res chain seq x y z
N TYR A 1 9.08 20.71 -6.08
CA TYR A 1 8.04 20.12 -5.23
C TYR A 1 8.43 20.33 -3.78
N SER A 2 7.49 20.67 -2.91
CA SER A 2 7.73 20.71 -1.47
C SER A 2 7.46 19.36 -0.82
N PHE A 3 8.06 19.11 0.35
CA PHE A 3 7.76 17.91 1.16
C PHE A 3 6.26 17.82 1.50
N ALA A 4 5.58 18.95 1.67
CA ALA A 4 4.15 18.98 1.92
C ALA A 4 3.32 18.53 0.70
N GLU A 5 3.71 18.92 -0.52
CA GLU A 5 3.05 18.48 -1.76
C GLU A 5 3.19 16.97 -2.00
N LEU A 6 4.30 16.38 -1.55
CA LEU A 6 4.50 14.93 -1.58
C LEU A 6 3.79 14.19 -0.43
N GLY A 7 3.08 14.89 0.45
CA GLY A 7 2.45 14.29 1.63
C GLY A 7 3.44 13.76 2.67
N LEU A 8 4.70 14.19 2.62
CA LEU A 8 5.79 13.80 3.54
C LEU A 8 5.81 14.65 4.83
N GLY A 9 4.95 15.66 4.92
CA GLY A 9 4.81 16.46 6.14
C GLY A 9 4.34 15.62 7.33
N ALA A 10 4.47 16.16 8.55
CA ALA A 10 3.92 15.54 9.74
C ALA A 10 2.39 15.34 9.59
N PRO A 11 1.85 14.17 9.97
CA PRO A 11 0.42 13.94 9.92
C PRO A 11 -0.31 14.96 10.79
N ARG A 12 -1.20 15.74 10.18
CA ARG A 12 -1.98 16.78 10.87
C ARG A 12 -3.11 16.13 11.67
N GLY A 13 -2.78 15.64 12.87
CA GLY A 13 -3.71 15.05 13.83
C GLY A 13 -3.94 13.54 13.68
N GLY A 14 -4.66 12.96 14.64
CA GLY A 14 -4.86 11.50 14.76
C GLY A 14 -5.81 10.89 13.72
N ARG A 15 -6.58 11.69 12.97
CA ARG A 15 -7.58 11.18 12.02
C ARG A 15 -6.97 10.31 10.92
N ALA A 16 -5.82 10.70 10.37
CA ALA A 16 -5.17 9.93 9.31
C ALA A 16 -4.72 8.55 9.82
N TRP A 17 -4.21 8.50 11.05
CA TRP A 17 -3.86 7.26 11.74
C TRP A 17 -5.07 6.39 12.03
N LEU A 18 -6.20 6.97 12.46
CA LEU A 18 -7.44 6.21 12.67
C LEU A 18 -7.97 5.60 11.37
N ILE A 19 -8.00 6.38 10.28
CA ILE A 19 -8.44 5.89 8.97
C ILE A 19 -7.55 4.74 8.51
N CYS A 20 -6.23 4.91 8.56
CA CYS A 20 -5.30 3.89 8.09
C CYS A 20 -5.24 2.68 9.03
N GLY A 21 -5.44 2.87 10.34
CA GLY A 21 -5.57 1.79 11.31
C GLY A 21 -6.81 0.93 11.03
N ALA A 22 -7.97 1.56 10.87
CA ALA A 22 -9.20 0.84 10.49
C ALA A 22 -9.04 0.11 9.15
N LEU A 23 -8.45 0.77 8.15
CA LEU A 23 -8.14 0.15 6.86
C LEU A 23 -7.19 -1.04 7.00
N THR A 24 -6.17 -0.93 7.83
CA THR A 24 -5.22 -2.04 8.11
C THR A 24 -5.97 -3.24 8.66
N CYS A 25 -6.83 -3.05 9.67
CA CYS A 25 -7.63 -4.14 10.24
C CYS A 25 -8.52 -4.81 9.17
N LEU A 26 -9.14 -4.03 8.29
CA LEU A 26 -9.97 -4.56 7.20
C LEU A 26 -9.16 -5.38 6.19
N LEU A 27 -7.98 -4.89 5.79
CA LEU A 27 -7.12 -5.61 4.85
C LEU A 27 -6.54 -6.88 5.46
N LEU A 28 -6.14 -6.85 6.74
CA LEU A 28 -5.70 -8.04 7.47
C LEU A 28 -6.82 -9.08 7.56
N ALA A 29 -8.05 -8.66 7.88
CA ALA A 29 -9.20 -9.55 7.91
C ALA A 29 -9.49 -10.18 6.53
N ALA A 30 -9.39 -9.39 5.46
CA ALA A 30 -9.56 -9.89 4.09
C ALA A 30 -8.50 -10.95 3.74
N ILE A 31 -7.24 -10.69 4.08
CA ILE A 31 -6.12 -11.62 3.90
C ILE A 31 -6.35 -12.93 4.68
N VAL A 32 -6.83 -12.85 5.93
CA VAL A 32 -7.14 -14.05 6.73
C VAL A 32 -8.24 -14.89 6.08
N ILE A 33 -9.30 -14.23 5.58
CA ILE A 33 -10.40 -14.90 4.90
C ILE A 33 -9.90 -15.57 3.62
N GLU A 34 -9.14 -14.84 2.79
CA GLU A 34 -8.57 -15.37 1.55
C GLU A 34 -7.68 -16.59 1.80
N ALA A 35 -6.83 -16.55 2.83
CA ALA A 35 -5.96 -17.66 3.22
C ALA A 35 -6.73 -18.95 3.59
N GLN A 36 -8.01 -18.86 3.95
CA GLN A 36 -8.84 -20.06 4.19
C GLN A 36 -9.22 -20.77 2.89
N PHE A 37 -9.23 -20.05 1.76
CA PHE A 37 -9.69 -20.56 0.48
C PHE A 37 -8.55 -20.84 -0.50
N LEU A 38 -7.42 -20.13 -0.34
CA LEU A 38 -6.29 -20.26 -1.23
C LEU A 38 -5.10 -20.90 -0.52
N ASN A 39 -4.70 -22.06 -1.02
CA ASN A 39 -3.53 -22.77 -0.54
C ASN A 39 -2.27 -22.15 -1.18
N HIS A 40 -1.56 -21.32 -0.43
CA HIS A 40 -0.26 -20.81 -0.85
C HIS A 40 0.83 -21.47 -0.02
N SER A 41 1.94 -21.79 -0.67
CA SER A 41 3.10 -22.45 -0.04
C SER A 41 4.37 -21.71 -0.41
N ALA A 42 4.32 -20.37 -0.36
CA ALA A 42 5.52 -19.57 -0.51
C ALA A 42 6.44 -19.81 0.70
N PRO A 43 7.74 -20.03 0.47
CA PRO A 43 8.70 -20.17 1.57
C PRO A 43 8.80 -18.86 2.36
N GLU A 44 8.84 -18.95 3.68
CA GLU A 44 9.00 -17.77 4.52
C GLU A 44 10.32 -17.03 4.23
N PRO A 45 10.29 -15.68 4.19
CA PRO A 45 11.51 -14.90 4.03
C PRO A 45 12.38 -14.99 5.28
N ASN A 46 13.68 -14.70 5.13
CA ASN A 46 14.55 -14.48 6.28
C ASN A 46 14.14 -13.17 6.99
N TRP A 47 13.30 -13.29 8.02
CA TRP A 47 12.70 -12.17 8.74
C TRP A 47 13.70 -11.14 9.28
N VAL A 48 14.86 -11.58 9.74
CA VAL A 48 15.89 -10.69 10.31
C VAL A 48 16.45 -9.75 9.24
N ALA A 49 16.65 -10.24 8.02
CA ALA A 49 17.12 -9.43 6.91
C ALA A 49 15.97 -8.69 6.20
N PHE A 50 14.82 -9.34 6.09
CA PHE A 50 13.67 -8.85 5.35
C PHE A 50 12.95 -7.71 6.07
N ALA A 51 12.55 -7.90 7.33
CA ALA A 51 11.65 -6.98 8.01
C ALA A 51 12.20 -5.55 8.16
N PRO A 52 13.48 -5.32 8.55
CA PRO A 52 14.01 -3.97 8.66
C PRO A 52 14.03 -3.25 7.32
N PHE A 53 14.47 -3.92 6.25
CA PHE A 53 14.48 -3.35 4.91
C PHE A 53 13.06 -3.08 4.41
N TYR A 54 12.18 -4.06 4.56
CA TYR A 54 10.80 -3.97 4.08
C TYR A 54 10.04 -2.82 4.75
N VAL A 55 10.11 -2.75 6.09
CA VAL A 55 9.35 -1.77 6.88
C VAL A 55 9.94 -0.36 6.78
N LEU A 56 11.27 -0.23 6.85
CA LEU A 56 11.93 1.09 6.96
C LEU A 56 12.34 1.70 5.62
N VAL A 57 12.43 0.90 4.56
CA VAL A 57 12.91 1.37 3.25
C VAL A 57 11.88 1.06 2.18
N SER A 58 11.54 -0.21 1.98
CA SER A 58 10.71 -0.65 0.86
C SER A 58 9.30 -0.03 0.92
N SER A 59 8.55 -0.26 1.99
CA SER A 59 7.18 0.25 2.15
C SER A 59 7.11 1.80 2.04
N PRO A 60 7.97 2.59 2.71
CA PRO A 60 7.98 4.05 2.53
C PRO A 60 8.24 4.47 1.08
N CYS A 61 9.25 3.89 0.43
CA CYS A 61 9.57 4.21 -0.97
C CYS A 61 8.42 3.84 -1.90
N GLN A 62 7.81 2.67 -1.70
CA GLN A 62 6.68 2.21 -2.49
C GLN A 62 5.48 3.16 -2.35
N GLU A 63 5.14 3.62 -1.14
CA GLU A 63 4.02 4.56 -0.98
C GLU A 63 4.32 5.93 -1.62
N VAL A 64 5.56 6.40 -1.61
CA VAL A 64 5.93 7.63 -2.35
C VAL A 64 5.76 7.43 -3.85
N VAL A 65 6.28 6.33 -4.39
CA VAL A 65 6.21 6.00 -5.83
C VAL A 65 4.79 5.70 -6.28
N CYS A 66 3.97 5.09 -5.43
CA CYS A 66 2.63 4.63 -5.81
C CYS A 66 1.53 5.59 -5.39
N ARG A 67 1.73 6.50 -4.42
CA ARG A 67 0.71 7.47 -3.98
C ARG A 67 1.10 8.89 -4.31
N SER A 68 2.21 9.37 -3.78
CA SER A 68 2.59 10.77 -3.86
C SER A 68 2.92 11.21 -5.27
N VAL A 69 3.79 10.46 -5.96
CA VAL A 69 4.17 10.79 -7.34
C VAL A 69 2.96 10.68 -8.29
N PRO A 70 2.14 9.62 -8.26
CA PRO A 70 0.92 9.54 -9.04
C PRO A 70 -0.07 10.67 -8.73
N LYS A 71 -0.12 11.15 -7.48
CA LYS A 71 -0.99 12.26 -7.11
C LYS A 71 -0.54 13.57 -7.74
N LEU A 72 0.77 13.83 -7.75
CA LEU A 72 1.35 14.99 -8.42
C LEU A 72 1.07 14.95 -9.93
N ILE A 73 1.27 13.80 -10.57
CA ILE A 73 0.95 13.61 -12.00
C ILE A 73 -0.54 13.87 -12.24
N ALA A 74 -1.41 13.27 -11.41
CA ALA A 74 -2.85 13.43 -11.52
C ALA A 74 -3.30 14.90 -11.34
N ASP A 75 -2.72 15.65 -10.40
CA ASP A 75 -3.01 17.08 -10.22
C ASP A 75 -2.59 17.90 -11.45
N ARG A 76 -1.41 17.60 -12.04
CA ARG A 76 -0.91 18.29 -13.24
C ARG A 76 -1.76 18.02 -14.47
N LEU A 77 -2.24 16.79 -14.60
CA LEU A 77 -3.13 16.36 -15.69
C LEU A 77 -4.61 16.67 -15.41
N GLN A 78 -4.92 17.33 -14.28
CA GLN A 78 -6.29 17.66 -13.85
C GLN A 78 -7.20 16.41 -13.81
N MET A 79 -6.64 15.26 -13.44
CA MET A 79 -7.39 14.01 -13.32
C MET A 79 -8.36 14.08 -12.14
N SER A 80 -9.54 13.47 -12.33
CA SER A 80 -10.48 13.26 -11.22
C SER A 80 -9.88 12.37 -10.13
N GLY A 81 -10.40 12.48 -8.90
CA GLY A 81 -9.99 11.62 -7.79
C GLY A 81 -10.15 10.12 -8.11
N ARG A 82 -11.23 9.74 -8.82
CA ARG A 82 -11.44 8.36 -9.29
C ARG A 82 -10.34 7.90 -10.24
N ASN A 83 -9.97 8.74 -11.21
CA ASN A 83 -8.93 8.39 -12.17
C ASN A 83 -7.55 8.31 -11.49
N TYR A 84 -7.28 9.15 -10.49
CA TYR A 84 -6.10 9.02 -9.64
C TYR A 84 -6.07 7.67 -8.91
N VAL A 85 -7.17 7.27 -8.27
CA VAL A 85 -7.25 5.98 -7.55
C VAL A 85 -6.94 4.84 -8.49
N LEU A 86 -7.57 4.79 -9.67
CA LEU A 86 -7.32 3.74 -10.66
C LEU A 86 -5.86 3.75 -11.14
N PHE A 87 -5.31 4.92 -11.47
CA PHE A 87 -3.93 5.06 -11.93
C PHE A 87 -2.93 4.62 -10.85
N SER A 88 -3.07 5.13 -9.63
CA SER A 88 -2.23 4.80 -8.47
C SER A 88 -2.29 3.31 -8.11
N SER A 89 -3.48 2.71 -8.20
CA SER A 89 -3.69 1.28 -7.92
C SER A 89 -3.06 0.40 -9.00
N ALA A 90 -3.19 0.80 -10.27
CA ALA A 90 -2.55 0.11 -11.39
C ALA A 90 -1.01 0.16 -11.28
N VAL A 91 -0.43 1.33 -10.95
CA VAL A 91 1.01 1.46 -10.73
C VAL A 91 1.50 0.53 -9.62
N PHE A 92 0.77 0.47 -8.50
CA PHE A 92 1.12 -0.40 -7.37
C PHE A 92 1.02 -1.89 -7.71
N SER A 93 -0.05 -2.29 -8.41
CA SER A 93 -0.22 -3.67 -8.88
C SER A 93 0.87 -4.07 -9.87
N LEU A 94 1.13 -3.24 -10.91
CA LEU A 94 2.13 -3.54 -11.94
C LEU A 94 3.56 -3.67 -11.38
N MET A 95 3.88 -3.00 -10.26
CA MET A 95 5.15 -3.19 -9.57
C MET A 95 5.37 -4.65 -9.13
N HIS A 96 4.29 -5.41 -8.92
CA HIS A 96 4.31 -6.81 -8.54
C HIS A 96 4.20 -7.76 -9.74
N GLY A 97 4.16 -7.24 -10.98
CA GLY A 97 4.06 -8.08 -12.18
C GLY A 97 5.25 -9.02 -12.39
N ALA A 98 6.42 -8.67 -11.86
CA ALA A 98 7.62 -9.49 -11.95
C ALA A 98 7.51 -10.84 -11.23
N TYR A 99 6.57 -10.98 -10.28
CA TYR A 99 6.33 -12.24 -9.57
C TYR A 99 5.56 -13.28 -10.40
N GLY A 100 4.95 -12.87 -11.52
CA GLY A 100 4.19 -13.78 -12.39
C GLY A 100 2.92 -14.36 -11.76
N ASP A 101 2.49 -13.81 -10.62
CA ASP A 101 1.33 -14.27 -9.86
C ASP A 101 0.10 -13.37 -10.12
N PRO A 102 -0.94 -13.89 -10.81
CA PRO A 102 -2.15 -13.12 -11.10
C PRO A 102 -3.01 -12.83 -9.85
N VAL A 103 -2.95 -13.69 -8.81
CA VAL A 103 -3.66 -13.47 -7.54
C VAL A 103 -2.99 -12.32 -6.79
N LEU A 104 -1.65 -12.32 -6.70
CA LEU A 104 -0.90 -11.22 -6.13
C LEU A 104 -1.18 -9.90 -6.86
N LEU A 105 -1.25 -9.91 -8.19
CA LEU A 105 -1.61 -8.72 -8.98
C LEU A 105 -3.01 -8.20 -8.63
N ALA A 106 -4.00 -9.09 -8.52
CA ALA A 106 -5.36 -8.72 -8.15
C ALA A 106 -5.41 -8.14 -6.72
N ASN A 107 -4.76 -8.81 -5.77
CA ASN A 107 -4.72 -8.39 -4.36
C ASN A 107 -4.03 -7.05 -4.18
N THR A 108 -2.87 -6.86 -4.81
CA THR A 108 -2.15 -5.59 -4.78
C THR A 108 -2.94 -4.50 -5.48
N PHE A 109 -3.68 -4.78 -6.56
CA PHE A 109 -4.58 -3.79 -7.15
C PHE A 109 -5.69 -3.36 -6.17
N LEU A 110 -6.37 -4.30 -5.53
CA LEU A 110 -7.44 -4.02 -4.57
C LEU A 110 -6.94 -3.27 -3.32
N ALA A 111 -5.80 -3.69 -2.77
CA ALA A 111 -5.14 -2.98 -1.70
C ALA A 111 -4.71 -1.56 -2.13
N GLY A 112 -4.22 -1.44 -3.37
CA GLY A 112 -3.91 -0.17 -4.02
C GLY A 112 -5.12 0.77 -4.10
N VAL A 113 -6.31 0.26 -4.42
CA VAL A 113 -7.55 1.04 -4.42
C VAL A 113 -7.85 1.57 -3.02
N ALA A 114 -7.71 0.73 -2.02
CA ALA A 114 -7.98 1.08 -0.63
C ALA A 114 -7.00 2.15 -0.12
N TRP A 115 -5.69 1.96 -0.32
CA TRP A 115 -4.66 2.90 0.09
C TRP A 115 -4.70 4.21 -0.70
N SER A 116 -4.86 4.18 -2.02
CA SER A 116 -4.97 5.42 -2.80
C SER A 116 -6.22 6.23 -2.45
N THR A 117 -7.34 5.55 -2.16
CA THR A 117 -8.54 6.19 -1.62
C THR A 117 -8.25 6.86 -0.27
N ALA A 118 -7.62 6.14 0.67
CA ALA A 118 -7.21 6.72 1.95
C ALA A 118 -6.28 7.94 1.77
N TYR A 119 -5.31 7.85 0.85
CA TYR A 119 -4.39 8.95 0.55
C TYR A 119 -5.11 10.22 0.06
N LEU A 120 -6.19 10.09 -0.73
CA LEU A 120 -6.97 11.26 -1.16
C LEU A 120 -7.52 12.05 0.03
N PHE A 121 -7.96 11.34 1.09
CA PHE A 121 -8.54 11.94 2.28
C PHE A 121 -7.48 12.44 3.27
N THR A 122 -6.34 11.75 3.37
CA THR A 122 -5.32 12.07 4.37
C THR A 122 -4.23 13.00 3.85
N ARG A 123 -3.90 12.92 2.55
CA ARG A 123 -2.76 13.57 1.90
C ARG A 123 -1.46 13.42 2.69
N ASN A 124 -1.28 12.25 3.33
CA ASN A 124 -0.13 11.97 4.17
C ASN A 124 0.33 10.53 3.98
N VAL A 125 1.61 10.32 3.66
CA VAL A 125 2.11 8.97 3.37
C VAL A 125 2.39 8.13 4.61
N TRP A 126 2.71 8.73 5.75
CA TRP A 126 3.24 7.98 6.90
C TRP A 126 2.25 6.96 7.48
N PRO A 127 0.96 7.28 7.72
CA PRO A 127 -0.02 6.30 8.15
C PRO A 127 -0.26 5.19 7.11
N LEU A 128 -0.12 5.50 5.82
CA LEU A 128 -0.27 4.52 4.74
C LEU A 128 0.94 3.59 4.69
N THR A 129 2.14 4.12 4.84
CA THR A 129 3.38 3.34 4.94
C THR A 129 3.33 2.37 6.11
N ALA A 130 2.85 2.82 7.27
CA ALA A 130 2.66 1.93 8.42
C ALA A 130 1.61 0.85 8.13
N SER A 131 0.49 1.21 7.50
CA SER A 131 -0.54 0.27 7.08
C SER A 131 0.00 -0.78 6.10
N HIS A 132 0.67 -0.35 5.04
CA HIS A 132 1.28 -1.22 4.02
C HIS A 132 2.37 -2.11 4.62
N ALA A 133 3.24 -1.57 5.47
CA ALA A 133 4.24 -2.36 6.17
C ALA A 133 3.60 -3.47 7.02
N ALA A 134 2.53 -3.17 7.76
CA ALA A 134 1.82 -4.15 8.57
C ALA A 134 1.13 -5.22 7.72
N VAL A 135 0.35 -4.80 6.71
CA VAL A 135 -0.41 -5.70 5.82
C VAL A 135 0.54 -6.61 5.04
N GLY A 136 1.58 -6.06 4.43
CA GLY A 136 2.52 -6.87 3.66
C GLY A 136 3.36 -7.79 4.54
N SER A 137 3.86 -7.33 5.70
CA SER A 137 4.58 -8.22 6.62
C SER A 137 3.72 -9.40 7.06
N PHE A 138 2.43 -9.16 7.30
CA PHE A 138 1.49 -10.23 7.64
C PHE A 138 1.24 -11.17 6.46
N ALA A 139 1.08 -10.66 5.23
CA ALA A 139 0.93 -11.48 4.03
C ALA A 139 2.14 -12.40 3.79
N PHE A 140 3.37 -11.88 3.92
CA PHE A 140 4.60 -12.66 3.85
C PHE A 140 4.68 -13.71 4.98
N TRP A 141 4.20 -13.39 6.18
CA TRP A 141 4.21 -14.30 7.33
C TRP A 141 3.30 -15.51 7.14
N ILE A 142 2.14 -15.31 6.51
CA ILE A 142 1.21 -16.41 6.24
C ILE A 142 1.42 -17.04 4.85
N GLY A 143 2.44 -16.61 4.11
CA GLY A 143 2.84 -17.19 2.82
C GLY A 143 1.96 -16.80 1.62
N LEU A 144 1.21 -15.69 1.68
CA LEU A 144 0.39 -15.18 0.57
C LEU A 144 1.13 -14.19 -0.36
N ALA A 145 2.33 -13.75 0.02
CA ALA A 145 3.15 -12.79 -0.72
C ALA A 145 4.62 -13.23 -0.73
#